data_AF-A0A5P1FFS5-F1
#
_entry.id   AF-A0A5P1FFS5-F1
#
_cell.length_a   1.000
_cell.length_b   1.000
_cell.length_c   1.000
_cell.angle_alpha   90.00
_cell.angle_beta   90.00
_cell.angle_gamma   90.00
#
_symmetry.space_group_name_H-M   'P 1'
#
loop_
_entity.id
_entity.type
_entity.pdbx_description
1 polymer ?
#
loop_
_entity_poly.entity_id
_entity_poly.type
_entity_poly.pdbx_seq_one_letter_code
_entity_poly.pdbx_strand_id
1 'polypeptide(L)'
;MGALKKPQLLFSEPATMEDTMDDIDEEMMDSESESEDEEVPLTEPSKAAIHNKEGLLEKLEDIAWPENADWIHRLTVDYDLPADIDVNDDLAREMSFYTQALDGTRQAFEKLQAMGLPFLRPPDYYAEMVKPDSHMLKIKGKLLEEKKKIEEAEERKKARESKKIAKEVQAQKNKERTKRKKEDIESVKKWRKQRQQSGFAKGKGEEMDFDLDGEKNFGSKKGRPGVAPGDRSGGVRRHGSNKKREKRESKFGHGGRKGTKKQNTADTTNDLRGFNKALAIVPFVLLLQLQKQFKLIGAGASVLDLGCAPGAWLQVACQSLGPLEKGGAVIGVDIKNVKVPSHHCDSRVRTVSADVMELMKSQARELSPQGKGFSVILSDMCPMVTGITTRDAALSSELGKRALSLSIGRAKVPGSTDKDNDEDYLDNSELDANENGVLRRGGNLVVKLLESEYNKEFGNFCKPRFKKVTWSRPKATRASSREIYLICQGLR
;
A
#
# COMPACT_ATOMS: atom_id res chain seq x y z
N MET A 1 -45.88 -36.24 -34.65
CA MET A 1 -44.75 -36.39 -35.58
C MET A 1 -44.73 -35.20 -36.53
N GLY A 2 -43.55 -34.60 -36.75
CA GLY A 2 -43.29 -33.74 -37.91
C GLY A 2 -43.39 -32.23 -37.69
N ALA A 3 -42.48 -31.67 -36.89
CA ALA A 3 -42.24 -30.23 -36.82
C ALA A 3 -41.53 -29.73 -38.10
N LEU A 4 -42.03 -28.60 -38.62
CA LEU A 4 -41.54 -27.87 -39.78
C LEU A 4 -40.14 -27.27 -39.53
N LYS A 5 -39.18 -27.59 -40.39
CA LYS A 5 -37.84 -26.97 -40.45
C LYS A 5 -37.92 -25.57 -41.07
N LYS A 6 -37.28 -24.59 -40.42
CA LYS A 6 -36.86 -23.31 -41.02
C LYS A 6 -35.32 -23.21 -41.01
N PRO A 7 -34.71 -22.43 -41.93
CA PRO A 7 -33.34 -22.62 -42.41
C PRO A 7 -32.27 -21.82 -41.67
N GLN A 8 -31.02 -22.25 -41.89
CA GLN A 8 -29.74 -21.73 -41.40
C GLN A 8 -29.45 -20.28 -41.81
N LEU A 9 -28.75 -19.54 -40.93
CA LEU A 9 -27.86 -18.46 -41.32
C LEU A 9 -26.50 -18.66 -40.66
N LEU A 10 -25.48 -18.79 -41.52
CA LEU A 10 -24.07 -18.88 -41.19
C LEU A 10 -23.57 -17.54 -40.60
N PHE A 11 -22.73 -17.61 -39.57
CA PHE A 11 -21.75 -16.57 -39.30
C PHE A 11 -20.36 -17.21 -39.24
N SER A 12 -19.49 -16.68 -40.09
CA SER A 12 -18.10 -17.09 -40.33
C SER A 12 -17.18 -16.65 -39.20
N GLU A 13 -16.32 -17.55 -38.72
CA GLU A 13 -15.09 -17.19 -38.03
C GLU A 13 -14.09 -16.55 -39.02
N PRO A 14 -13.30 -15.56 -38.57
CA PRO A 14 -11.97 -15.34 -39.12
C PRO A 14 -10.88 -15.68 -38.10
N ALA A 15 -9.86 -16.32 -38.66
CA ALA A 15 -8.71 -16.91 -38.03
C ALA A 15 -7.77 -15.93 -37.29
N THR A 16 -7.17 -16.49 -36.26
CA THR A 16 -5.89 -16.20 -35.60
C THR A 16 -4.86 -15.43 -36.44
N MET A 17 -4.34 -14.34 -35.88
CA MET A 17 -2.96 -13.88 -36.09
C MET A 17 -2.29 -13.69 -34.74
N GLU A 18 -1.27 -14.50 -34.49
CA GLU A 18 -0.33 -14.40 -33.39
C GLU A 18 0.63 -13.20 -33.54
N ASP A 19 1.14 -12.81 -32.37
CA ASP A 19 2.36 -12.05 -32.06
C ASP A 19 2.39 -10.52 -32.23
N THR A 20 2.29 -9.84 -31.09
CA THR A 20 3.49 -9.21 -30.48
C THR A 20 3.22 -8.84 -29.02
N MET A 21 3.85 -9.61 -28.14
CA MET A 21 4.02 -9.38 -26.71
C MET A 21 4.98 -8.20 -26.51
N ASP A 22 4.58 -7.21 -25.72
CA ASP A 22 5.39 -6.50 -24.71
C ASP A 22 4.69 -5.19 -24.27
N ASP A 23 4.81 -4.91 -22.97
CA ASP A 23 4.31 -3.75 -22.21
C ASP A 23 2.84 -3.80 -21.74
N ILE A 24 2.53 -4.80 -20.90
CA ILE A 24 1.55 -4.63 -19.83
C ILE A 24 2.34 -4.55 -18.51
N ASP A 25 2.28 -3.37 -17.89
CA ASP A 25 2.69 -3.17 -16.51
C ASP A 25 1.95 -4.20 -15.63
N GLU A 26 2.69 -5.18 -15.10
CA GLU A 26 2.25 -6.04 -14.00
C GLU A 26 2.06 -5.17 -12.75
N GLU A 27 0.92 -4.48 -12.69
CA GLU A 27 0.33 -4.12 -11.41
C GLU A 27 -0.11 -5.44 -10.75
N MET A 28 0.74 -5.91 -9.84
CA MET A 28 0.47 -7.00 -8.90
C MET A 28 -0.89 -6.76 -8.24
N MET A 29 -1.90 -7.44 -8.78
CA MET A 29 -3.17 -7.69 -8.14
C MET A 29 -2.88 -8.63 -6.98
N ASP A 30 -2.71 -8.05 -5.80
CA ASP A 30 -2.61 -8.78 -4.54
C ASP A 30 -3.99 -9.36 -4.24
N SER A 31 -4.27 -10.51 -4.83
CA SER A 31 -5.38 -11.37 -4.46
C SER A 31 -5.03 -12.05 -3.13
N GLU A 32 -5.14 -11.31 -2.02
CA GLU A 32 -5.19 -11.89 -0.69
C GLU A 32 -6.62 -12.42 -0.45
N SER A 33 -6.92 -13.57 -1.05
CA SER A 33 -7.89 -14.51 -0.51
C SER A 33 -7.13 -15.64 0.19
N GLU A 34 -6.34 -15.28 1.20
CA GLU A 34 -6.04 -16.21 2.29
C GLU A 34 -6.97 -15.80 3.44
N SER A 35 -8.21 -16.26 3.36
CA SER A 35 -8.93 -16.62 4.56
C SER A 35 -8.13 -17.75 5.20
N GLU A 36 -7.11 -17.41 6.01
CA GLU A 36 -6.72 -18.29 7.09
C GLU A 36 -7.98 -18.44 7.93
N ASP A 37 -8.71 -19.52 7.67
CA ASP A 37 -9.70 -20.04 8.58
C ASP A 37 -9.03 -19.99 9.96
N GLU A 38 -9.52 -19.11 10.84
CA GLU A 38 -9.33 -19.34 12.26
C GLU A 38 -9.96 -20.71 12.49
N GLU A 39 -9.15 -21.77 12.40
CA GLU A 39 -9.36 -23.00 13.13
C GLU A 39 -9.34 -22.57 14.60
N VAL A 40 -10.48 -22.03 15.05
CA VAL A 40 -10.95 -22.21 16.42
C VAL A 40 -10.61 -23.65 16.71
N PRO A 41 -9.76 -23.97 17.70
CA PRO A 41 -9.41 -25.35 17.98
C PRO A 41 -10.72 -26.09 18.18
N LEU A 42 -11.15 -26.84 17.17
CA LEU A 42 -12.28 -27.73 17.30
C LEU A 42 -11.80 -28.66 18.40
N THR A 43 -12.52 -28.63 19.53
CA THR A 43 -12.26 -29.56 20.62
C THR A 43 -12.07 -30.93 19.99
N GLU A 44 -10.89 -31.54 20.19
CA GLU A 44 -10.59 -32.81 19.52
C GLU A 44 -11.79 -33.72 19.70
N PRO A 45 -12.44 -34.16 18.60
CA PRO A 45 -13.67 -34.94 18.71
C PRO A 45 -13.32 -36.14 19.58
N SER A 46 -14.03 -36.30 20.69
CA SER A 46 -13.78 -37.41 21.60
C SER A 46 -13.71 -38.69 20.78
N LYS A 47 -12.69 -39.52 21.00
CA LYS A 47 -12.39 -40.72 20.18
C LYS A 47 -13.57 -41.68 20.01
N ALA A 48 -14.65 -41.52 20.78
CA ALA A 48 -15.95 -42.09 20.55
C ALA A 48 -16.95 -41.00 20.12
N ALA A 49 -17.07 -40.72 18.83
CA ALA A 49 -18.19 -39.93 18.32
C ALA A 49 -19.47 -40.79 18.47
N ILE A 50 -20.20 -40.59 19.56
CA ILE A 50 -21.47 -41.29 19.80
C ILE A 50 -22.55 -40.57 18.99
N HIS A 51 -22.98 -41.18 17.88
CA HIS A 51 -24.09 -40.68 17.07
C HIS A 51 -25.44 -41.03 17.73
N ASN A 52 -25.79 -40.30 18.80
CA ASN A 52 -27.05 -40.47 19.51
C ASN A 52 -28.19 -39.69 18.82
N LYS A 53 -28.76 -40.29 17.77
CA LYS A 53 -29.89 -39.69 17.03
C LYS A 53 -31.14 -39.51 17.90
N GLU A 54 -31.41 -40.45 18.80
CA GLU A 54 -32.61 -40.44 19.64
C GLU A 54 -32.57 -39.28 20.64
N GLY A 55 -31.43 -39.06 21.31
CA GLY A 55 -31.27 -37.92 22.20
C GLY A 55 -31.30 -36.55 21.49
N LEU A 56 -30.89 -36.50 20.21
CA LEU A 56 -31.03 -35.28 19.40
C LEU A 56 -32.49 -34.98 19.04
N LEU A 57 -33.29 -36.00 18.75
CA LEU A 57 -34.73 -35.84 18.48
C LEU A 57 -35.50 -35.42 19.74
N GLU A 58 -35.17 -36.01 20.90
CA GLU A 58 -35.75 -35.61 22.19
C GLU A 58 -35.45 -34.12 22.48
N LYS A 59 -34.20 -33.68 22.27
CA LYS A 59 -33.82 -32.27 22.42
C LYS A 59 -34.47 -31.36 21.38
N LEU A 60 -34.70 -31.85 20.18
CA LEU A 60 -35.41 -31.10 19.14
C LEU A 60 -36.86 -30.86 19.58
N GLU A 61 -37.55 -31.87 20.13
CA GLU A 61 -38.91 -31.74 20.65
C GLU A 61 -38.98 -30.74 21.82
N ASP A 62 -37.98 -30.73 22.70
CA ASP A 62 -37.89 -29.77 23.81
C ASP A 62 -37.75 -28.30 23.34
N ILE A 63 -37.06 -28.07 22.22
CA ILE A 63 -36.69 -26.72 21.73
C ILE A 63 -37.62 -26.23 20.62
N ALA A 64 -38.30 -27.14 19.92
CA ALA A 64 -39.12 -26.83 18.75
C ALA A 64 -40.29 -25.92 19.12
N TRP A 65 -40.59 -24.98 18.21
CA TRP A 65 -41.79 -24.17 18.31
C TRP A 65 -43.04 -25.03 18.11
N PRO A 66 -44.14 -24.73 18.83
CA PRO A 66 -45.44 -25.37 18.59
C PRO A 66 -45.85 -25.27 17.11
N GLU A 67 -46.35 -26.36 16.55
CA GLU A 67 -46.74 -26.42 15.12
C GLU A 67 -47.81 -25.39 14.75
N ASN A 68 -48.63 -24.96 15.71
CA ASN A 68 -49.69 -23.97 15.57
C ASN A 68 -49.20 -22.50 15.62
N ALA A 69 -47.91 -22.23 15.78
CA ALA A 69 -47.40 -20.86 15.81
C ALA A 69 -47.49 -20.22 14.42
N ASP A 70 -48.08 -19.02 14.34
CA ASP A 70 -48.16 -18.25 13.11
C ASP A 70 -46.77 -17.98 12.52
N TRP A 71 -46.69 -17.92 11.19
CA TRP A 71 -45.43 -17.71 10.48
C TRP A 71 -44.69 -16.44 10.91
N ILE A 72 -45.41 -15.40 11.34
CA ILE A 72 -44.84 -14.12 11.82
C ILE A 72 -43.94 -14.28 13.06
N HIS A 73 -44.10 -15.35 13.84
CA HIS A 73 -43.23 -15.64 14.98
C HIS A 73 -41.95 -16.36 14.56
N ARG A 74 -41.98 -17.08 13.44
CA ARG A 74 -40.83 -17.82 12.90
C ARG A 74 -40.00 -16.94 11.98
N LEU A 75 -40.66 -16.20 11.08
CA LEU A 75 -40.05 -15.38 10.02
C LEU A 75 -38.98 -16.13 9.19
N THR A 76 -39.10 -17.46 9.11
CA THR A 76 -38.19 -18.32 8.35
C THR A 76 -38.80 -18.68 7.00
N VAL A 77 -37.97 -18.74 5.96
CA VAL A 77 -38.33 -19.30 4.66
C VAL A 77 -37.32 -20.38 4.36
N ASP A 78 -37.81 -21.62 4.29
CA ASP A 78 -36.99 -22.76 3.96
C ASP A 78 -36.79 -22.80 2.44
N TYR A 79 -35.55 -23.01 2.02
CA TYR A 79 -35.17 -23.07 0.61
C TYR A 79 -34.45 -24.39 0.36
N ASP A 80 -35.08 -25.25 -0.43
CA ASP A 80 -34.49 -26.51 -0.85
C ASP A 80 -33.42 -26.21 -1.90
N LEU A 81 -32.15 -26.48 -1.58
CA LEU A 81 -31.02 -26.18 -2.46
C LEU A 81 -31.15 -26.86 -3.84
N PRO A 82 -31.09 -26.10 -4.94
CA PRO A 82 -30.86 -26.67 -6.26
C PRO A 82 -29.35 -26.69 -6.61
N ALA A 83 -28.86 -27.91 -6.86
CA ALA A 83 -27.70 -28.31 -7.68
C ALA A 83 -26.25 -28.00 -7.24
N ASP A 84 -25.37 -28.95 -7.61
CA ASP A 84 -23.92 -28.97 -7.46
C ASP A 84 -23.25 -27.69 -7.96
N ILE A 85 -22.83 -26.82 -7.05
CA ILE A 85 -21.95 -25.69 -7.34
C ILE A 85 -20.54 -26.11 -6.92
N ASP A 86 -19.56 -25.89 -7.80
CA ASP A 86 -18.16 -26.10 -7.46
C ASP A 86 -17.77 -25.19 -6.30
N VAL A 87 -17.29 -25.78 -5.21
CA VAL A 87 -16.91 -25.08 -3.98
C VAL A 87 -15.77 -24.08 -4.23
N ASN A 88 -14.97 -24.30 -5.28
CA ASN A 88 -13.80 -23.48 -5.58
C ASN A 88 -14.11 -22.28 -6.50
N ASP A 89 -15.29 -22.22 -7.12
CA ASP A 89 -15.70 -21.07 -7.94
C ASP A 89 -16.52 -20.09 -7.08
N ASP A 90 -15.83 -19.13 -6.47
CA ASP A 90 -16.44 -18.20 -5.53
C ASP A 90 -17.45 -17.26 -6.20
N LEU A 91 -17.27 -16.89 -7.47
CA LEU A 91 -18.20 -16.00 -8.18
C LEU A 91 -19.53 -16.69 -8.46
N ALA A 92 -19.49 -17.94 -8.93
CA ALA A 92 -20.69 -18.73 -9.13
C ALA A 92 -21.41 -18.99 -7.80
N ARG A 93 -20.64 -19.23 -6.74
CA ARG A 93 -21.14 -19.43 -5.38
C ARG A 93 -21.81 -18.17 -4.82
N GLU A 94 -21.19 -17.00 -4.91
CA GLU A 94 -21.79 -15.73 -4.53
C GLU A 94 -23.11 -15.48 -5.26
N MET A 95 -23.15 -15.73 -6.56
CA MET A 95 -24.36 -15.59 -7.36
C MET A 95 -25.47 -16.54 -6.90
N SER A 96 -25.13 -17.78 -6.52
CA SER A 96 -26.11 -18.75 -5.99
C SER A 96 -26.72 -18.28 -4.66
N PHE A 97 -25.90 -17.80 -3.72
CA PHE A 97 -26.37 -17.25 -2.45
C PHE A 97 -27.23 -16.00 -2.67
N TYR A 98 -26.87 -15.15 -3.61
CA TYR A 98 -27.68 -14.01 -3.99
C TYR A 98 -29.05 -14.44 -4.54
N THR A 99 -29.11 -15.42 -5.44
CA THR A 99 -30.38 -15.92 -5.98
C THR A 99 -31.24 -16.59 -4.91
N GLN A 100 -30.64 -17.37 -4.01
CA GLN A 100 -31.33 -17.99 -2.88
C GLN A 100 -31.94 -16.93 -1.96
N ALA A 101 -31.17 -15.91 -1.60
CA ALA A 101 -31.66 -14.81 -0.75
C ALA A 101 -32.78 -14.01 -1.44
N LEU A 102 -32.66 -13.79 -2.76
CA LEU A 102 -33.67 -13.08 -3.55
C LEU A 102 -35.01 -13.84 -3.59
N ASP A 103 -34.97 -15.14 -3.86
CA ASP A 103 -36.16 -15.99 -3.89
C ASP A 103 -36.82 -16.11 -2.51
N GLY A 104 -36.01 -16.31 -1.45
CA GLY A 104 -36.49 -16.33 -0.07
C GLY A 104 -37.17 -15.01 0.32
N THR A 105 -36.58 -13.88 -0.08
CA THR A 105 -37.15 -12.54 0.15
C THR A 105 -38.48 -12.37 -0.59
N ARG A 106 -38.58 -12.86 -1.83
CA ARG A 106 -39.82 -12.80 -2.62
C ARG A 106 -40.96 -13.59 -1.96
N GLN A 107 -40.68 -14.80 -1.50
CA GLN A 107 -41.67 -15.61 -0.77
C GLN A 107 -42.11 -14.94 0.54
N ALA A 108 -41.16 -14.33 1.27
CA ALA A 108 -41.48 -13.58 2.47
C ALA A 108 -42.37 -12.35 2.18
N PHE A 109 -42.13 -11.64 1.08
CA PHE A 109 -42.99 -10.53 0.64
C PHE A 109 -44.41 -10.96 0.29
N GLU A 110 -44.58 -12.08 -0.42
CA GLU A 110 -45.90 -12.62 -0.74
C GLU A 110 -46.68 -12.96 0.54
N LYS A 111 -46.02 -13.56 1.54
CA LYS A 111 -46.62 -13.86 2.86
C LYS A 111 -46.98 -12.59 3.64
N LEU A 112 -46.09 -11.60 3.70
CA LEU A 112 -46.34 -10.32 4.39
C LEU A 112 -47.47 -9.52 3.74
N GLN A 113 -47.53 -9.54 2.40
CA GLN A 113 -48.60 -8.91 1.64
C GLN A 113 -49.96 -9.57 1.89
N ALA A 114 -50.01 -10.91 1.95
CA ALA A 114 -51.22 -11.65 2.28
C ALA A 114 -51.75 -11.32 3.70
N MET A 115 -50.85 -11.02 4.65
CA MET A 115 -51.19 -10.59 6.01
C MET A 115 -51.54 -9.09 6.11
N GLY A 116 -51.35 -8.31 5.04
CA GLY A 116 -51.61 -6.87 5.03
C GLY A 116 -50.64 -6.04 5.88
N LEU A 117 -49.43 -6.54 6.13
CA LEU A 117 -48.42 -5.87 6.96
C LEU A 117 -47.49 -4.97 6.11
N PRO A 118 -47.12 -3.77 6.60
CA PRO A 118 -46.14 -2.93 5.94
C PRO A 118 -44.73 -3.53 6.07
N PHE A 119 -44.01 -3.65 4.96
CA PHE A 119 -42.66 -4.24 4.93
C PHE A 119 -41.58 -3.29 4.38
N LEU A 120 -41.97 -2.21 3.68
CA LEU A 120 -41.02 -1.20 3.20
C LEU A 120 -40.70 -0.20 4.32
N ARG A 121 -39.42 0.13 4.43
CA ARG A 121 -38.97 1.19 5.34
C ARG A 121 -39.51 2.56 4.86
N PRO A 122 -40.27 3.29 5.69
CA PRO A 122 -40.70 4.65 5.35
C PRO A 122 -39.50 5.60 5.23
N PRO A 123 -39.49 6.53 4.25
CA PRO A 123 -38.37 7.46 4.04
C PRO A 123 -38.22 8.49 5.17
N ASP A 124 -39.29 8.73 5.94
CA ASP A 124 -39.34 9.70 7.05
C ASP A 124 -38.97 9.08 8.42
N TYR A 125 -38.51 7.83 8.42
CA TYR A 125 -38.20 7.10 9.65
C TYR A 125 -36.68 6.98 9.87
N TYR A 126 -36.16 7.88 10.72
CA TYR A 126 -34.73 7.99 11.08
C TYR A 126 -34.38 7.18 12.34
N ALA A 127 -34.66 5.88 12.33
CA ALA A 127 -34.12 4.96 13.34
C ALA A 127 -32.62 4.70 13.11
N GLU A 128 -31.95 4.30 14.18
CA GLU A 128 -30.54 3.89 14.15
C GLU A 128 -30.36 2.70 13.20
N MET A 129 -29.34 2.80 12.33
CA MET A 129 -28.96 1.74 11.39
C MET A 129 -27.71 1.03 11.90
N VAL A 130 -27.54 -0.25 11.55
CA VAL A 130 -26.39 -1.08 11.96
C VAL A 130 -25.04 -0.41 11.68
N LYS A 131 -24.91 0.27 10.53
CA LYS A 131 -23.70 1.00 10.15
C LYS A 131 -23.91 2.50 10.43
N PRO A 132 -23.01 3.16 11.18
CA PRO A 132 -23.15 4.58 11.48
C PRO A 132 -22.93 5.42 10.22
N ASP A 133 -23.53 6.61 10.17
CA ASP A 133 -23.45 7.53 9.03
C ASP A 133 -22.00 7.89 8.67
N SER A 134 -21.13 8.03 9.68
CA SER A 134 -19.70 8.29 9.47
C SER A 134 -19.00 7.16 8.69
N HIS A 135 -19.43 5.91 8.87
CA HIS A 135 -18.93 4.77 8.11
C HIS A 135 -19.51 4.75 6.68
N MET A 136 -20.81 5.02 6.53
CA MET A 136 -21.44 5.10 5.21
C MET A 136 -20.89 6.23 4.34
N LEU A 137 -20.53 7.37 4.95
CA LEU A 137 -19.84 8.47 4.28
C LEU A 137 -18.46 8.05 3.75
N LYS A 138 -17.72 7.23 4.50
CA LYS A 138 -16.43 6.69 4.04
C LYS A 138 -16.60 5.76 2.85
N ILE A 139 -17.59 4.85 2.90
CA ILE A 139 -17.89 3.95 1.78
C ILE A 139 -18.29 4.76 0.54
N LYS A 140 -19.20 5.73 0.70
CA LYS A 140 -19.62 6.63 -0.37
C LYS A 140 -18.42 7.41 -0.96
N GLY A 141 -17.50 7.86 -0.10
CA GLY A 141 -16.25 8.49 -0.52
C GLY A 141 -15.41 7.59 -1.43
N LYS A 142 -15.16 6.34 -1.00
CA LYS A 142 -14.40 5.36 -1.80
C LYS A 142 -15.04 5.07 -3.15
N LEU A 143 -16.36 4.85 -3.18
CA LEU A 143 -17.09 4.60 -4.44
C LEU A 143 -17.02 5.78 -5.41
N LEU A 144 -17.10 7.01 -4.90
CA LEU A 144 -16.94 8.22 -5.72
C LEU A 144 -15.51 8.37 -6.24
N GLU A 145 -14.51 8.04 -5.43
CA GLU A 145 -13.11 8.04 -5.85
C GLU A 145 -12.84 7.00 -6.95
N GLU A 146 -13.35 5.78 -6.80
CA GLU A 146 -13.24 4.73 -7.82
C GLU A 146 -13.93 5.12 -9.12
N LYS A 147 -15.17 5.63 -9.04
CA LYS A 147 -15.89 6.13 -10.22
C LYS A 147 -15.11 7.23 -10.93
N LYS A 148 -14.53 8.17 -10.17
CA LYS A 148 -13.69 9.24 -10.72
C LYS A 148 -12.44 8.70 -11.41
N LYS A 149 -11.78 7.70 -10.83
CA LYS A 149 -10.61 7.05 -11.45
C LYS A 149 -10.96 6.39 -12.78
N ILE A 150 -12.12 5.72 -12.84
CA ILE A 150 -12.63 5.09 -14.07
C ILE A 150 -12.89 6.17 -15.14
N GLU A 151 -13.61 7.24 -14.77
CA GLU A 151 -13.92 8.36 -15.66
C GLU A 151 -12.64 9.05 -16.18
N GLU A 152 -11.67 9.35 -15.30
CA GLU A 152 -10.38 9.91 -15.68
C GLU A 152 -9.59 8.99 -16.62
N ALA A 153 -9.69 7.66 -16.45
CA ALA A 153 -9.07 6.69 -17.34
C ALA A 153 -9.73 6.64 -18.72
N GLU A 154 -11.06 6.70 -18.78
CA GLU A 154 -11.83 6.79 -20.04
C GLU A 154 -11.52 8.10 -20.78
N GLU A 155 -11.50 9.23 -20.08
CA GLU A 155 -11.11 10.52 -20.67
C GLU A 155 -9.69 10.48 -21.22
N ARG A 156 -8.77 9.84 -20.51
CA ARG A 156 -7.38 9.66 -20.96
C ARG A 156 -7.30 8.80 -22.22
N LYS A 157 -8.08 7.71 -22.31
CA LYS A 157 -8.19 6.89 -23.53
C LYS A 157 -8.72 7.71 -24.71
N LYS A 158 -9.83 8.43 -24.51
CA LYS A 158 -10.43 9.33 -25.52
C LYS A 158 -9.48 10.46 -25.96
N ALA A 159 -8.70 11.02 -25.04
CA ALA A 159 -7.69 12.03 -25.35
C ALA A 159 -6.50 11.47 -26.17
N ARG A 160 -6.12 10.20 -25.96
CA ARG A 160 -5.09 9.53 -26.76
C ARG A 160 -5.59 9.26 -28.18
N GLU A 161 -6.81 8.77 -28.31
CA GLU A 161 -7.46 8.52 -29.61
C GLU A 161 -7.61 9.81 -30.42
N SER A 162 -8.15 10.88 -29.80
CA SER A 162 -8.30 12.17 -30.49
C SER A 162 -6.97 12.75 -30.96
N LYS A 163 -5.87 12.59 -30.19
CA LYS A 163 -4.52 12.98 -30.63
C LYS A 163 -4.02 12.14 -31.80
N LYS A 164 -4.32 10.84 -31.85
CA LYS A 164 -3.98 9.96 -32.98
C LYS A 164 -4.70 10.41 -34.24
N ILE A 165 -6.02 10.62 -34.15
CA ILE A 165 -6.86 11.10 -35.25
C ILE A 165 -6.40 12.49 -35.71
N ALA A 166 -6.11 13.41 -34.79
CA ALA A 166 -5.64 14.76 -35.15
C ALA A 166 -4.32 14.74 -35.94
N LYS A 167 -3.38 13.85 -35.59
CA LYS A 167 -2.13 13.67 -36.34
C LYS A 167 -2.38 13.15 -37.76
N GLU A 168 -3.30 12.19 -37.90
CA GLU A 168 -3.66 11.62 -39.20
C GLU A 168 -4.38 12.65 -40.09
N VAL A 169 -5.34 13.39 -39.54
CA VAL A 169 -6.02 14.49 -40.24
C VAL A 169 -5.02 15.55 -40.70
N GLN A 170 -4.03 15.90 -39.87
CA GLN A 170 -3.00 16.87 -40.25
C GLN A 170 -2.11 16.33 -41.38
N ALA A 171 -1.75 15.05 -41.33
CA ALA A 171 -0.98 14.40 -42.39
C ALA A 171 -1.77 14.35 -43.72
N GLN A 172 -3.06 14.03 -43.68
CA GLN A 172 -3.95 14.05 -44.85
C GLN A 172 -4.08 15.47 -45.44
N LYS A 173 -4.33 16.50 -44.61
CA LYS A 173 -4.39 17.90 -45.05
C LYS A 173 -3.09 18.36 -45.70
N ASN A 174 -1.95 17.93 -45.17
CA ASN A 174 -0.65 18.26 -45.78
C ASN A 174 -0.48 17.58 -47.15
N LYS A 175 -0.83 16.29 -47.26
CA LYS A 175 -0.83 15.56 -48.55
C LYS A 175 -1.74 16.23 -49.58
N GLU A 176 -2.95 16.58 -49.19
CA GLU A 176 -3.91 17.29 -50.04
C GLU A 176 -3.37 18.65 -50.49
N ARG A 177 -2.81 19.45 -49.58
CA ARG A 177 -2.15 20.73 -49.92
C ARG A 177 -0.99 20.56 -50.88
N THR A 178 -0.17 19.52 -50.71
CA THR A 178 0.93 19.24 -51.66
C THR A 178 0.43 18.81 -53.03
N LYS A 179 -0.65 18.01 -53.07
CA LYS A 179 -1.29 17.60 -54.32
C LYS A 179 -1.85 18.81 -55.07
N ARG A 180 -2.59 19.67 -54.37
CA ARG A 180 -3.14 20.91 -54.94
C ARG A 180 -2.05 21.84 -55.49
N LYS A 181 -0.96 22.06 -54.73
CA LYS A 181 0.20 22.83 -55.22
C LYS A 181 0.80 22.22 -56.49
N LYS A 182 0.87 20.90 -56.59
CA LYS A 182 1.39 20.20 -57.77
C LYS A 182 0.46 20.38 -58.98
N GLU A 183 -0.85 20.21 -58.78
CA GLU A 183 -1.88 20.46 -59.80
C GLU A 183 -1.85 21.91 -60.28
N ASP A 184 -1.73 22.88 -59.36
CA ASP A 184 -1.58 24.31 -59.69
C ASP A 184 -0.32 24.55 -60.53
N ILE A 185 0.83 24.00 -60.15
CA ILE A 185 2.08 24.10 -60.92
C ILE A 185 1.95 23.46 -62.31
N GLU A 186 1.28 22.30 -62.41
CA GLU A 186 1.04 21.62 -63.68
C GLU A 186 0.12 22.43 -64.59
N SER A 187 -0.94 23.05 -64.05
CA SER A 187 -1.84 23.93 -64.79
C SER A 187 -1.10 25.16 -65.33
N VAL A 188 -0.22 25.79 -64.53
CA VAL A 188 0.61 26.93 -64.94
C VAL A 188 1.61 26.51 -66.01
N LYS A 189 2.25 25.34 -65.88
CA LYS A 189 3.15 24.79 -66.90
C LYS A 189 2.40 24.52 -68.21
N LYS A 190 1.20 23.93 -68.13
CA LYS A 190 0.33 23.69 -69.30
C LYS A 190 -0.02 25.01 -69.98
N TRP A 191 -0.42 26.04 -69.21
CA TRP A 191 -0.70 27.37 -69.73
C TRP A 191 0.52 28.01 -70.40
N ARG A 192 1.71 27.95 -69.78
CA ARG A 192 2.97 28.42 -70.38
C ARG A 192 3.28 27.71 -71.71
N LYS A 193 3.11 26.38 -71.76
CA LYS A 193 3.33 25.57 -72.98
C LYS A 193 2.32 25.90 -74.07
N GLN A 194 1.05 26.12 -73.70
CA GLN A 194 -0.02 26.52 -74.62
C GLN A 194 0.24 27.91 -75.20
N ARG A 195 0.74 28.86 -74.39
CA ARG A 195 1.13 30.21 -74.81
C ARG A 195 2.35 30.21 -75.76
N GLN A 196 3.26 29.26 -75.60
CA GLN A 196 4.36 29.04 -76.54
C GLN A 196 3.90 28.37 -77.85
N GLN A 197 2.89 27.49 -77.81
CA GLN A 197 2.35 26.82 -78.99
C GLN A 197 1.34 27.67 -79.78
N SER A 198 0.62 28.60 -79.14
CA SER A 198 -0.37 29.47 -79.79
C SER A 198 0.24 30.65 -80.57
N GLY A 199 1.56 30.67 -80.78
CA GLY A 199 2.21 31.61 -81.69
C GLY A 199 1.90 33.08 -81.42
N PHE A 200 1.94 33.53 -80.16
CA PHE A 200 1.82 34.96 -79.88
C PHE A 200 3.08 35.67 -80.41
N ALA A 201 2.88 36.49 -81.43
CA ALA A 201 3.95 37.17 -82.16
C ALA A 201 4.81 38.01 -81.20
N LYS A 202 6.12 37.85 -81.34
CA LYS A 202 7.15 38.67 -80.70
C LYS A 202 7.18 40.03 -81.41
N GLY A 203 6.14 40.84 -81.20
CA GLY A 203 6.05 42.22 -81.68
C GLY A 203 6.63 43.16 -80.63
N LYS A 204 7.59 44.00 -81.05
CA LYS A 204 8.09 45.14 -80.26
C LYS A 204 6.92 46.01 -79.81
N GLY A 205 6.77 46.23 -78.50
CA GLY A 205 5.84 47.20 -77.93
C GLY A 205 5.24 46.72 -76.62
N GLU A 206 5.71 47.31 -75.53
CA GLU A 206 5.12 47.29 -74.17
C GLU A 206 5.10 45.92 -73.46
N GLU A 207 6.30 45.49 -73.07
CA GLU A 207 6.43 44.86 -71.75
C GLU A 207 5.89 45.84 -70.72
N MET A 208 4.75 45.54 -70.11
CA MET A 208 4.38 46.09 -68.80
C MET A 208 5.38 45.52 -67.79
N ASP A 209 6.53 46.19 -67.75
CA ASP A 209 7.55 46.08 -66.75
C ASP A 209 6.90 46.44 -65.41
N PHE A 210 6.77 45.44 -64.53
CA PHE A 210 6.50 45.73 -63.13
C PHE A 210 7.88 45.97 -62.51
N ASP A 211 8.35 47.21 -62.66
CA ASP A 211 9.64 47.73 -62.18
C ASP A 211 9.97 47.19 -60.77
N LEU A 212 10.98 46.33 -60.71
CA LEU A 212 11.72 46.05 -59.48
C LEU A 212 13.17 46.48 -59.74
N ASP A 213 13.27 47.80 -59.83
CA ASP A 213 14.40 48.65 -60.16
C ASP A 213 15.70 48.25 -59.43
N GLY A 214 16.79 48.13 -60.19
CA GLY A 214 18.14 48.41 -59.69
C GLY A 214 19.15 47.27 -59.53
N GLU A 215 19.54 46.59 -60.62
CA GLU A 215 20.92 46.10 -60.72
C GLU A 215 21.86 47.26 -61.11
N LYS A 216 22.49 47.89 -60.10
CA LYS A 216 23.76 48.59 -60.28
C LYS A 216 24.87 47.79 -59.62
N ASN A 217 25.77 47.30 -60.45
CA ASN A 217 27.07 46.78 -60.07
C ASN A 217 27.84 47.85 -59.25
N PHE A 218 27.87 47.68 -57.93
CA PHE A 218 28.87 48.26 -57.06
C PHE A 218 29.53 47.11 -56.30
N GLY A 219 30.80 46.84 -56.63
CA GLY A 219 31.67 46.17 -55.69
C GLY A 219 31.69 46.98 -54.40
N SER A 220 31.14 46.43 -53.31
CA SER A 220 31.21 47.03 -51.99
C SER A 220 31.49 45.97 -50.95
N LYS A 221 32.75 45.97 -50.52
CA LYS A 221 33.15 45.57 -49.17
C LYS A 221 32.28 46.33 -48.15
N LYS A 222 31.15 45.78 -47.73
CA LYS A 222 30.53 46.12 -46.44
C LYS A 222 29.88 44.88 -45.85
N GLY A 223 30.66 44.15 -45.05
CA GLY A 223 30.08 43.36 -43.97
C GLY A 223 29.21 44.28 -43.12
N ARG A 224 28.01 43.82 -42.76
CA ARG A 224 27.18 44.52 -41.76
C ARG A 224 28.01 44.63 -40.48
N PRO A 225 28.22 45.81 -39.89
CA PRO A 225 29.01 45.92 -38.67
C PRO A 225 28.32 45.10 -37.58
N GLY A 226 28.98 44.02 -37.14
CA GLY A 226 28.56 43.24 -35.97
C GLY A 226 27.77 41.95 -36.22
N VAL A 227 27.79 41.36 -37.42
CA VAL A 227 27.17 40.02 -37.63
C VAL A 227 28.08 39.10 -38.44
N ALA A 228 28.44 37.96 -37.87
CA ALA A 228 29.32 36.98 -38.50
C ALA A 228 28.60 36.21 -39.63
N PRO A 229 29.31 35.82 -40.71
CA PRO A 229 28.75 34.96 -41.75
C PRO A 229 28.34 33.60 -41.16
N GLY A 230 27.03 33.32 -41.11
CA GLY A 230 26.46 32.07 -40.57
C GLY A 230 25.34 32.25 -39.53
N ASP A 231 25.07 33.48 -39.09
CA ASP A 231 24.03 33.75 -38.09
C ASP A 231 22.62 33.85 -38.71
N ARG A 232 21.73 32.90 -38.39
CA ARG A 232 20.32 32.86 -38.84
C ARG A 232 19.36 33.61 -37.91
N SER A 233 19.85 34.33 -36.89
CA SER A 233 19.00 34.89 -35.83
C SER A 233 18.44 36.29 -36.07
N GLY A 234 18.60 36.86 -37.27
CA GLY A 234 17.78 38.01 -37.71
C GLY A 234 18.00 39.32 -36.94
N GLY A 235 19.20 39.57 -36.39
CA GLY A 235 19.58 40.91 -35.93
C GLY A 235 18.87 41.44 -34.68
N VAL A 236 18.23 40.58 -33.88
CA VAL A 236 17.74 40.97 -32.55
C VAL A 236 18.89 40.91 -31.56
N ARG A 237 19.36 42.07 -31.08
CA ARG A 237 20.31 42.16 -29.97
C ARG A 237 19.73 41.42 -28.77
N ARG A 238 20.18 40.19 -28.52
CA ARG A 238 19.91 39.49 -27.27
C ARG A 238 20.68 40.19 -26.17
N HIS A 239 19.94 40.87 -25.32
CA HIS A 239 20.41 41.47 -24.09
C HIS A 239 21.11 40.38 -23.25
N GLY A 240 22.41 40.57 -22.98
CA GLY A 240 23.20 39.90 -21.94
C GLY A 240 23.30 38.37 -22.03
N SER A 241 24.51 37.84 -22.15
CA SER A 241 24.72 36.41 -21.95
C SER A 241 24.18 36.04 -20.55
N ASN A 242 23.22 35.12 -20.55
CA ASN A 242 22.61 34.66 -19.30
C ASN A 242 23.71 33.92 -18.54
N LYS A 243 24.32 34.54 -17.52
CA LYS A 243 25.43 33.97 -16.74
C LYS A 243 25.13 32.56 -16.21
N LYS A 244 23.85 32.20 -16.02
CA LYS A 244 23.42 30.82 -15.69
C LYS A 244 23.69 29.82 -16.82
N ARG A 245 23.55 30.24 -18.07
CA ARG A 245 23.81 29.43 -19.27
C ARG A 245 25.30 29.24 -19.50
N GLU A 246 26.12 30.29 -19.37
CA GLU A 246 27.59 30.18 -19.43
C GLU A 246 28.16 29.32 -18.29
N LYS A 247 27.60 29.42 -17.06
CA LYS A 247 27.96 28.50 -15.96
C LYS A 247 27.56 27.05 -16.23
N ARG A 248 26.44 26.80 -16.93
CA ARG A 248 26.04 25.44 -17.33
C ARG A 248 26.92 24.92 -18.47
N GLU A 249 27.27 25.76 -19.43
CA GLU A 249 28.12 25.39 -20.57
C GLU A 249 29.58 25.18 -20.15
N SER A 250 30.11 25.95 -19.20
CA SER A 250 31.44 25.69 -18.62
C SER A 250 31.46 24.44 -17.73
N LYS A 251 30.37 24.15 -17.02
CA LYS A 251 30.28 22.97 -16.15
C LYS A 251 29.95 21.67 -16.90
N PHE A 252 29.22 21.74 -18.02
CA PHE A 252 28.67 20.57 -18.72
C PHE A 252 29.02 20.50 -20.23
N GLY A 253 29.73 21.48 -20.78
CA GLY A 253 30.06 21.56 -22.22
C GLY A 253 28.90 22.07 -23.09
N HIS A 254 29.22 22.48 -24.32
CA HIS A 254 28.24 22.85 -25.34
C HIS A 254 27.70 21.58 -26.02
N GLY A 255 26.38 21.34 -25.91
CA GLY A 255 25.70 20.16 -26.45
C GLY A 255 25.18 19.24 -25.33
N GLY A 256 23.89 18.93 -25.38
CA GLY A 256 23.20 18.12 -24.36
C GLY A 256 23.86 16.77 -24.08
N ARG A 257 23.69 16.31 -22.82
CA ARG A 257 23.99 14.98 -22.25
C ARG A 257 24.95 14.11 -23.09
N LYS A 258 26.24 14.48 -23.12
CA LYS A 258 27.30 13.54 -23.50
C LYS A 258 27.55 12.57 -22.35
N GLY A 259 27.32 11.29 -22.59
CA GLY A 259 27.96 10.17 -21.91
C GLY A 259 27.67 10.04 -20.42
N THR A 260 26.71 9.18 -20.10
CA THR A 260 26.61 8.43 -18.85
C THR A 260 27.96 7.79 -18.47
N LYS A 261 28.81 8.50 -17.71
CA LYS A 261 30.03 7.94 -17.10
C LYS A 261 30.20 8.25 -15.61
N LYS A 262 29.11 8.61 -14.93
CA LYS A 262 28.91 8.43 -13.49
C LYS A 262 27.42 8.24 -13.22
N GLN A 263 26.92 7.05 -13.55
CA GLN A 263 25.72 6.56 -12.88
C GLN A 263 26.21 5.84 -11.63
N ASN A 264 25.74 6.29 -10.46
CA ASN A 264 25.74 5.42 -9.31
C ASN A 264 24.83 4.25 -9.70
N THR A 265 25.43 3.12 -10.06
CA THR A 265 24.68 1.86 -10.16
C THR A 265 24.12 1.53 -8.79
N ALA A 266 22.91 0.95 -8.75
CA ALA A 266 22.22 0.55 -7.53
C ALA A 266 23.14 -0.27 -6.60
N ASP A 267 24.08 -1.04 -7.17
CA ASP A 267 25.12 -1.81 -6.50
C ASP A 267 26.06 -1.03 -5.58
N THR A 268 26.28 0.27 -5.82
CA THR A 268 27.25 1.07 -5.04
C THR A 268 26.59 1.86 -3.91
N THR A 269 25.26 1.85 -3.82
CA THR A 269 24.50 2.45 -2.73
C THR A 269 23.89 1.34 -1.88
N ASN A 270 24.68 0.83 -0.94
CA ASN A 270 24.39 -0.30 -0.04
C ASN A 270 24.51 -1.68 -0.72
N ASP A 271 25.68 -2.29 -0.61
CA ASP A 271 25.86 -3.70 -0.94
C ASP A 271 25.12 -4.57 0.09
N LEU A 272 23.87 -4.90 -0.21
CA LEU A 272 23.02 -5.78 0.61
C LEU A 272 23.08 -7.24 0.12
N ARG A 273 24.01 -7.60 -0.78
CA ARG A 273 24.07 -8.92 -1.43
C ARG A 273 24.43 -10.06 -0.48
N GLY A 274 24.98 -9.76 0.70
CA GLY A 274 25.22 -10.75 1.75
C GLY A 274 23.98 -11.14 2.56
N PHE A 275 22.85 -10.43 2.41
CA PHE A 275 21.69 -10.58 3.28
C PHE A 275 20.58 -11.39 2.60
N ASN A 276 20.09 -12.42 3.30
CA ASN A 276 19.03 -13.28 2.80
C ASN A 276 17.75 -12.48 2.54
N LYS A 277 17.30 -12.47 1.28
CA LYS A 277 16.03 -11.89 0.81
C LYS A 277 14.78 -12.46 1.52
N ALA A 278 14.92 -13.58 2.22
CA ALA A 278 13.86 -14.22 3.01
C ALA A 278 13.58 -13.53 4.36
N LEU A 279 14.45 -12.63 4.83
CA LEU A 279 14.27 -11.89 6.08
C LEU A 279 13.76 -10.46 5.79
N ALA A 280 12.79 -10.00 6.58
CA ALA A 280 12.09 -8.73 6.37
C ALA A 280 13.06 -7.53 6.37
N ILE A 281 13.41 -7.04 5.17
CA ILE A 281 14.34 -5.92 4.93
C ILE A 281 13.86 -4.63 5.60
N VAL A 282 12.55 -4.39 5.62
CA VAL A 282 11.97 -3.16 6.15
C VAL A 282 12.21 -3.02 7.67
N PRO A 283 11.81 -3.97 8.53
CA PRO A 283 12.17 -3.98 9.96
C PRO A 283 13.66 -3.76 10.23
N PHE A 284 14.54 -4.40 9.46
CA PHE A 284 16.00 -4.22 9.61
C PHE A 284 16.42 -2.76 9.42
N VAL A 285 15.98 -2.14 8.32
CA VAL A 285 16.32 -0.74 8.00
C VAL A 285 15.72 0.22 9.04
N LEU A 286 14.53 -0.08 9.56
CA LEU A 286 13.87 0.72 10.60
C LEU A 286 14.72 0.78 11.88
N LEU A 287 15.11 -0.37 12.44
CA LEU A 287 15.94 -0.38 13.66
C LEU A 287 17.32 0.22 13.41
N LEU A 288 17.92 -0.04 12.25
CA LEU A 288 19.21 0.57 11.88
C LEU A 288 19.12 2.11 11.84
N GLN A 289 18.01 2.66 11.34
CA GLN A 289 17.78 4.10 11.34
C GLN A 289 17.59 4.65 12.76
N LEU A 290 16.79 3.97 13.60
CA LEU A 290 16.60 4.35 15.00
C LEU A 290 17.92 4.31 15.78
N GLN A 291 18.74 3.28 15.57
CA GLN A 291 20.04 3.14 16.20
C GLN A 291 20.99 4.27 15.79
N LYS A 292 21.02 4.66 14.50
CA LYS A 292 21.82 5.80 14.01
C LYS A 292 21.40 7.14 14.63
N GLN A 293 20.09 7.34 14.84
CA GLN A 293 19.55 8.60 15.36
C GLN A 293 19.67 8.72 16.88
N PHE A 294 19.37 7.65 17.61
CA PHE A 294 19.20 7.69 19.06
C PHE A 294 20.33 6.99 19.84
N LYS A 295 21.19 6.20 19.19
CA LYS A 295 22.29 5.44 19.82
C LYS A 295 21.80 4.61 21.01
N LEU A 296 20.81 3.77 20.76
CA LEU A 296 20.06 3.03 21.79
C LEU A 296 20.86 1.86 22.35
N ILE A 297 21.56 1.14 21.48
CA ILE A 297 22.33 -0.06 21.82
C ILE A 297 23.81 0.32 21.89
N GLY A 298 24.39 0.22 23.09
CA GLY A 298 25.82 0.39 23.31
C GLY A 298 26.60 -0.90 23.05
N ALA A 299 27.91 -0.79 22.88
CA ALA A 299 28.77 -1.98 22.79
C ALA A 299 28.72 -2.77 24.11
N GLY A 300 28.65 -4.10 24.03
CA GLY A 300 28.52 -4.96 25.21
C GLY A 300 27.17 -4.89 25.95
N ALA A 301 26.14 -4.28 25.34
CA ALA A 301 24.81 -4.21 25.93
C ALA A 301 24.12 -5.58 26.08
N SER A 302 23.17 -5.64 27.01
CA SER A 302 22.17 -6.70 27.11
C SER A 302 20.86 -6.22 26.50
N VAL A 303 20.41 -6.88 25.44
CA VAL A 303 19.23 -6.49 24.64
C VAL A 303 18.17 -7.58 24.73
N LEU A 304 16.92 -7.18 25.01
CA LEU A 304 15.74 -8.02 24.87
C LEU A 304 14.90 -7.50 23.70
N ASP A 305 14.55 -8.38 22.77
CA ASP A 305 13.75 -8.08 21.59
C ASP A 305 12.43 -8.84 21.66
N LEU A 306 11.32 -8.11 21.86
CA LEU A 306 9.96 -8.63 22.00
C LEU A 306 9.25 -8.57 20.63
N GLY A 307 8.72 -9.70 20.19
CA GLY A 307 8.19 -9.84 18.82
C GLY A 307 9.31 -9.92 17.79
N CYS A 308 10.30 -10.78 18.05
CA CYS A 308 11.54 -10.78 17.27
C CYS A 308 11.42 -11.43 15.87
N ALA A 309 10.33 -12.10 15.53
CA ALA A 309 10.14 -12.72 14.21
C ALA A 309 10.03 -11.65 13.10
N PRO A 310 10.69 -11.83 11.94
CA PRO A 310 11.46 -13.00 11.49
C PRO A 310 12.96 -13.00 11.91
N GLY A 311 13.42 -12.03 12.70
CA GLY A 311 14.79 -11.96 13.22
C GLY A 311 15.59 -10.75 12.71
N ALA A 312 14.94 -9.79 12.07
CA ALA A 312 15.60 -8.61 11.50
C ALA A 312 16.22 -7.69 12.58
N TRP A 313 15.51 -7.47 13.69
CA TRP A 313 15.97 -6.62 14.78
C TRP A 313 17.12 -7.27 15.57
N LEU A 314 17.07 -8.59 15.74
CA LEU A 314 18.15 -9.38 16.34
C LEU A 314 19.49 -9.20 15.62
N GLN A 315 19.49 -9.13 14.29
CA GLN A 315 20.70 -8.90 13.51
C GLN A 315 21.30 -7.52 13.76
N VAL A 316 20.49 -6.47 13.73
CA VAL A 316 20.94 -5.10 14.00
C VAL A 316 21.43 -4.98 15.44
N ALA A 317 20.76 -5.63 16.39
CA ALA A 317 21.16 -5.65 17.78
C ALA A 317 22.53 -6.34 17.95
N CYS A 318 22.73 -7.51 17.35
CA CYS A 318 24.00 -8.24 17.39
C CYS A 318 25.15 -7.42 16.81
N GLN A 319 24.96 -6.83 15.63
CA GLN A 319 25.96 -5.97 14.99
C GLN A 319 26.29 -4.73 15.84
N SER A 320 25.30 -4.19 16.57
CA SER A 320 25.48 -3.02 17.44
C SER A 320 26.28 -3.31 18.72
N LEU A 321 26.38 -4.58 19.15
CA LEU A 321 27.20 -4.96 20.31
C LEU A 321 28.71 -4.81 20.05
N GLY A 322 29.13 -4.78 18.78
CA GLY A 322 30.52 -4.71 18.38
C GLY A 322 31.28 -6.03 18.57
N PRO A 323 32.64 -5.99 18.59
CA PRO A 323 33.49 -7.19 18.67
C PRO A 323 33.17 -8.08 19.88
N LEU A 324 33.40 -9.39 19.73
CA LEU A 324 33.08 -10.41 20.74
C LEU A 324 33.74 -10.11 22.11
N GLU A 325 34.93 -9.51 22.10
CA GLU A 325 35.70 -9.12 23.30
C GLU A 325 34.95 -8.14 24.21
N LYS A 326 34.03 -7.34 23.66
CA LYS A 326 33.22 -6.39 24.44
C LYS A 326 32.06 -7.06 25.17
N GLY A 327 31.81 -8.35 24.93
CA GLY A 327 30.71 -9.10 25.53
C GLY A 327 29.33 -8.67 25.04
N GLY A 328 28.34 -8.75 25.93
CA GLY A 328 26.93 -8.46 25.65
C GLY A 328 26.13 -9.71 25.27
N ALA A 329 24.81 -9.54 25.20
CA ALA A 329 23.89 -10.62 24.83
C ALA A 329 22.63 -10.03 24.20
N VAL A 330 22.06 -10.76 23.22
CA VAL A 330 20.77 -10.43 22.62
C VAL A 330 19.83 -11.62 22.83
N ILE A 331 18.68 -11.38 23.43
CA ILE A 331 17.63 -12.38 23.59
C ILE A 331 16.41 -11.93 22.81
N GLY A 332 15.97 -12.76 21.87
CA GLY A 332 14.70 -12.58 21.15
C GLY A 332 13.61 -13.45 21.76
N VAL A 333 12.42 -12.87 21.95
CA VAL A 333 11.21 -13.59 22.37
C VAL A 333 10.13 -13.37 21.33
N ASP A 334 9.54 -14.45 20.84
CA ASP A 334 8.41 -14.42 19.93
C ASP A 334 7.57 -15.69 20.11
N ILE A 335 6.30 -15.66 19.69
CA ILE A 335 5.45 -16.84 19.66
C ILE A 335 6.02 -17.82 18.61
N LYS A 336 6.48 -17.30 17.47
CA LYS A 336 7.08 -18.07 16.38
C LYS A 336 8.53 -18.45 16.71
N ASN A 337 8.92 -19.67 16.34
CA ASN A 337 10.30 -20.12 16.49
C ASN A 337 11.22 -19.47 15.42
N VAL A 338 12.04 -18.53 15.85
CA VAL A 338 12.97 -17.79 14.96
C VAL A 338 14.34 -18.45 14.94
N LYS A 339 14.77 -18.90 13.75
CA LYS A 339 16.14 -19.35 13.49
C LYS A 339 16.94 -18.24 12.83
N VAL A 340 17.90 -17.66 13.56
CA VAL A 340 18.74 -16.60 13.03
C VAL A 340 19.98 -17.21 12.34
N PRO A 341 20.32 -16.83 11.09
CA PRO A 341 21.49 -17.37 10.40
C PRO A 341 22.81 -17.05 11.12
N SER A 342 23.65 -18.06 11.30
CA SER A 342 24.97 -17.98 11.97
C SER A 342 25.96 -17.03 11.28
N HIS A 343 25.78 -16.75 9.99
CA HIS A 343 26.63 -15.80 9.26
C HIS A 343 26.41 -14.33 9.67
N HIS A 344 25.25 -14.02 10.26
CA HIS A 344 24.87 -12.65 10.61
C HIS A 344 24.80 -12.40 12.12
N CYS A 345 24.67 -13.46 12.91
CA CYS A 345 24.57 -13.39 14.36
C CYS A 345 25.58 -14.35 15.00
N ASP A 346 26.31 -13.84 15.99
CA ASP A 346 27.27 -14.61 16.77
C ASP A 346 26.55 -15.46 17.84
N SER A 347 27.32 -16.27 18.58
CA SER A 347 26.85 -17.09 19.73
C SER A 347 26.21 -16.30 20.89
N ARG A 348 26.24 -14.96 20.84
CA ARG A 348 25.61 -14.07 21.82
C ARG A 348 24.10 -13.89 21.63
N VAL A 349 23.55 -14.33 20.50
CA VAL A 349 22.12 -14.23 20.19
C VAL A 349 21.42 -15.52 20.58
N ARG A 350 20.36 -15.41 21.36
CA ARG A 350 19.50 -16.53 21.77
C ARG A 350 18.04 -16.19 21.48
N THR A 351 17.29 -17.13 20.92
CA THR A 351 15.85 -16.97 20.69
C THR A 351 15.07 -17.89 21.63
N VAL A 352 13.89 -17.45 22.04
CA VAL A 352 12.97 -18.19 22.91
C VAL A 352 11.57 -18.11 22.29
N SER A 353 10.95 -19.26 22.09
CA SER A 353 9.54 -19.34 21.70
C SER A 353 8.69 -19.20 22.95
N ALA A 354 8.01 -18.07 23.13
CA ALA A 354 7.09 -17.82 24.23
C ALA A 354 6.14 -16.66 23.89
N ASP A 355 4.92 -16.69 24.42
CA ASP A 355 4.02 -15.56 24.35
C ASP A 355 4.44 -14.46 25.34
N VAL A 356 4.69 -13.26 24.82
CA VAL A 356 5.04 -12.08 25.60
C VAL A 356 3.90 -11.66 26.53
N MET A 357 2.63 -11.88 26.15
CA MET A 357 1.47 -11.57 26.96
C MET A 357 1.43 -12.39 28.25
N GLU A 358 1.87 -13.64 28.20
CA GLU A 358 1.90 -14.55 29.35
C GLU A 358 3.25 -14.58 30.09
N LEU A 359 4.33 -14.11 29.45
CA LEU A 359 5.70 -14.18 29.99
C LEU A 359 5.86 -13.55 31.38
N MET A 360 6.19 -14.32 32.40
CA MET A 360 6.39 -13.76 33.73
C MET A 360 7.67 -12.90 33.79
N LYS A 361 7.68 -11.87 34.65
CA LYS A 361 8.84 -10.99 34.83
C LYS A 361 10.07 -11.74 35.34
N SER A 362 9.87 -12.71 36.23
CA SER A 362 10.91 -13.62 36.74
C SER A 362 11.56 -14.40 35.60
N GLN A 363 10.74 -15.06 34.79
CA GLN A 363 11.19 -15.79 33.59
C GLN A 363 11.96 -14.86 32.64
N ALA A 364 11.40 -13.68 32.33
CA ALA A 364 12.09 -12.70 31.49
C ALA A 364 13.44 -12.23 32.09
N ARG A 365 13.54 -12.11 33.41
CA ARG A 365 14.78 -11.74 34.11
C ARG A 365 15.81 -12.87 34.09
N GLU A 366 15.39 -14.12 34.24
CA GLU A 366 16.27 -15.31 34.14
C GLU A 366 16.89 -15.44 32.76
N LEU A 367 16.18 -14.98 31.72
CA LEU A 367 16.75 -14.95 30.38
C LEU A 367 17.96 -14.03 30.26
N SER A 368 18.05 -13.00 31.10
CA SER A 368 19.13 -12.02 31.05
C SER A 368 20.48 -12.59 31.55
N PRO A 369 21.62 -12.12 31.01
CA PRO A 369 22.92 -12.55 31.49
C PRO A 369 23.07 -12.30 32.99
N GLN A 370 23.32 -13.37 33.76
CA GLN A 370 23.51 -13.34 35.21
C GLN A 370 22.28 -12.81 36.00
N GLY A 371 21.07 -12.84 35.43
CA GLY A 371 19.84 -12.38 36.11
C GLY A 371 19.77 -10.85 36.36
N LYS A 372 20.69 -10.07 35.79
CA LYS A 372 20.84 -8.63 36.05
C LYS A 372 19.83 -7.75 35.30
N GLY A 373 18.94 -8.32 34.48
CA GLY A 373 18.03 -7.60 33.60
C GLY A 373 18.69 -7.10 32.31
N PHE A 374 18.02 -6.24 31.55
CA PHE A 374 18.44 -5.75 30.24
C PHE A 374 18.75 -4.26 30.24
N SER A 375 19.73 -3.84 29.44
CA SER A 375 20.05 -2.42 29.23
C SER A 375 19.21 -1.80 28.13
N VAL A 376 18.71 -2.61 27.20
CA VAL A 376 17.82 -2.17 26.12
C VAL A 376 16.71 -3.18 25.95
N ILE A 377 15.47 -2.69 25.85
CA ILE A 377 14.30 -3.50 25.48
C ILE A 377 13.72 -2.91 24.20
N LEU A 378 13.52 -3.77 23.22
CA LEU A 378 12.94 -3.46 21.92
C LEU A 378 11.62 -4.22 21.79
N SER A 379 10.62 -3.59 21.19
CA SER A 379 9.33 -4.21 20.91
C SER A 379 8.90 -3.88 19.48
N ASP A 380 9.03 -4.85 18.58
CA ASP A 380 8.50 -4.80 17.19
C ASP A 380 7.15 -5.55 17.09
N MET A 381 6.57 -5.94 18.22
CA MET A 381 5.26 -6.59 18.29
C MET A 381 4.19 -5.80 17.52
N CYS A 382 3.48 -6.49 16.64
CA CYS A 382 2.36 -5.96 15.88
C CYS A 382 1.24 -7.01 15.91
N PRO A 383 0.00 -6.62 16.25
CA PRO A 383 -1.12 -7.56 16.18
C PRO A 383 -1.46 -7.87 14.72
N MET A 384 -2.21 -8.93 14.50
CA MET A 384 -2.82 -9.18 13.19
C MET A 384 -3.75 -8.01 12.85
N VAL A 385 -3.54 -7.40 11.69
CA VAL A 385 -4.20 -6.16 11.31
C VAL A 385 -5.53 -6.52 10.65
N THR A 386 -6.64 -6.16 11.29
CA THR A 386 -8.00 -6.43 10.80
C THR A 386 -8.46 -5.42 9.74
N GLY A 387 -7.72 -4.32 9.57
CA GLY A 387 -8.09 -3.18 8.73
C GLY A 387 -8.99 -2.16 9.44
N ILE A 388 -9.53 -2.52 10.61
CA ILE A 388 -10.28 -1.61 11.47
C ILE A 388 -9.29 -0.81 12.32
N THR A 389 -8.96 0.38 11.83
CA THR A 389 -7.90 1.23 12.40
C THR A 389 -8.00 1.47 13.92
N THR A 390 -9.21 1.53 14.48
CA THR A 390 -9.41 1.73 15.93
C THR A 390 -9.09 0.47 16.72
N ARG A 391 -9.56 -0.69 16.25
CA ARG A 391 -9.28 -2.00 16.85
C ARG A 391 -7.80 -2.33 16.78
N ASP A 392 -7.19 -2.19 15.60
CA ASP A 392 -5.78 -2.50 15.38
C ASP A 392 -4.89 -1.61 16.27
N ALA A 393 -5.24 -0.32 16.40
CA ALA A 393 -4.53 0.58 17.29
C ALA A 393 -4.71 0.23 18.78
N ALA A 394 -5.89 -0.21 19.20
CA ALA A 394 -6.15 -0.64 20.57
C ALA A 394 -5.31 -1.88 20.94
N LEU A 395 -5.31 -2.89 20.07
CA LEU A 395 -4.50 -4.11 20.23
C LEU A 395 -2.99 -3.79 20.22
N SER A 396 -2.55 -2.90 19.33
CA SER A 396 -1.16 -2.45 19.28
C SER A 396 -0.77 -1.71 20.58
N SER A 397 -1.68 -0.90 21.13
CA SER A 397 -1.48 -0.22 22.41
C SER A 397 -1.39 -1.21 23.57
N GLU A 398 -2.18 -2.28 23.56
CA GLU A 398 -2.13 -3.35 24.57
C GLU A 398 -0.78 -4.07 24.59
N LEU A 399 -0.29 -4.48 23.41
CA LEU A 399 1.06 -5.05 23.26
C LEU A 399 2.15 -4.08 23.74
N GLY A 400 2.01 -2.80 23.42
CA GLY A 400 2.94 -1.77 23.91
C GLY A 400 2.90 -1.56 25.43
N LYS A 401 1.71 -1.58 26.04
CA LYS A 401 1.53 -1.56 27.51
C LYS A 401 2.14 -2.79 28.16
N ARG A 402 2.03 -3.96 27.54
CA ARG A 402 2.67 -5.18 28.02
C ARG A 402 4.19 -5.06 28.02
N ALA A 403 4.79 -4.62 26.91
CA ALA A 403 6.23 -4.37 26.81
C ALA A 403 6.72 -3.39 27.90
N LEU A 404 5.96 -2.33 28.14
CA LEU A 404 6.26 -1.34 29.17
C LEU A 404 6.15 -1.91 30.59
N SER A 405 5.12 -2.70 30.86
CA SER A 405 4.89 -3.37 32.17
C SER A 405 6.01 -4.35 32.51
N LEU A 406 6.47 -5.13 31.53
CA LEU A 406 7.66 -5.99 31.69
C LEU A 406 8.91 -5.16 31.96
N SER A 407 9.08 -4.05 31.24
CA SER A 407 10.25 -3.18 31.35
C SER A 407 10.39 -2.52 32.73
N ILE A 408 9.33 -1.90 33.24
CA ILE A 408 9.40 -1.03 34.43
C ILE A 408 8.93 -1.71 35.72
N GLY A 409 8.06 -2.73 35.62
CA GLY A 409 7.41 -3.33 36.79
C GLY A 409 6.11 -2.61 37.15
N ARG A 410 5.47 -2.98 38.27
CA ARG A 410 4.22 -2.35 38.71
C ARG A 410 4.49 -0.87 38.99
N ALA A 411 3.77 -0.01 38.29
CA ALA A 411 3.88 1.43 38.41
C ALA A 411 2.57 1.98 38.94
N LYS A 412 2.57 2.46 40.19
CA LYS A 412 1.40 3.15 40.77
C LYS A 412 1.02 4.34 39.87
N VAL A 413 -0.24 4.40 39.44
CA VAL A 413 -0.80 5.56 38.73
C VAL A 413 -1.13 6.63 39.78
N PRO A 414 -0.63 7.87 39.67
CA PRO A 414 -1.11 8.94 40.55
C PRO A 414 -2.51 9.35 40.09
N GLY A 415 -3.56 8.97 40.84
CA GLY A 415 -4.92 9.47 40.63
C GLY A 415 -6.07 8.46 40.49
N SER A 416 -5.88 7.16 40.72
CA SER A 416 -7.03 6.23 40.79
C SER A 416 -7.71 6.31 42.15
N THR A 417 -8.81 7.06 42.22
CA THR A 417 -9.84 6.89 43.25
C THR A 417 -10.86 5.89 42.73
N ASP A 418 -10.72 4.61 43.08
CA ASP A 418 -11.84 3.68 43.02
C ASP A 418 -11.79 2.84 44.29
N LYS A 419 -12.74 3.16 45.18
CA LYS A 419 -13.30 2.18 46.10
C LYS A 419 -14.20 1.31 45.24
N ASP A 420 -13.94 0.02 45.21
CA ASP A 420 -14.91 -1.07 45.33
C ASP A 420 -14.37 -2.33 44.65
N ASN A 421 -14.38 -3.41 45.43
CA ASN A 421 -14.10 -4.81 45.13
C ASN A 421 -12.63 -5.27 45.22
N ASP A 422 -12.26 -5.55 46.47
CA ASP A 422 -11.26 -6.55 46.87
C ASP A 422 -11.68 -7.95 46.40
N GLU A 423 -10.79 -8.62 45.66
CA GLU A 423 -10.57 -10.07 45.48
C GLU A 423 -9.50 -10.14 44.35
N ASP A 424 -8.21 -10.39 44.57
CA ASP A 424 -7.62 -11.46 45.36
C ASP A 424 -6.08 -11.26 45.56
N TYR A 425 -5.62 -11.63 46.77
CA TYR A 425 -4.25 -11.87 47.28
C TYR A 425 -3.36 -10.74 47.88
N LEU A 426 -3.14 -10.92 49.19
CA LEU A 426 -2.16 -10.35 50.13
C LEU A 426 -0.71 -10.80 49.84
N ASP A 427 0.29 -9.92 50.04
CA ASP A 427 1.10 -9.93 51.27
C ASP A 427 1.96 -8.66 51.40
N ASN A 428 1.95 -8.08 52.59
CA ASN A 428 2.91 -7.11 53.08
C ASN A 428 3.97 -7.88 53.87
N SER A 429 5.04 -8.33 53.22
CA SER A 429 6.28 -8.67 53.92
C SER A 429 7.49 -8.49 52.99
N GLU A 430 8.40 -7.61 53.43
CA GLU A 430 9.76 -7.37 52.92
C GLU A 430 9.95 -6.89 51.45
N LEU A 431 10.90 -5.95 51.30
CA LEU A 431 11.30 -5.35 50.01
C LEU A 431 11.93 -6.42 49.10
N ASP A 432 11.10 -7.10 48.31
CA ASP A 432 11.56 -8.13 47.40
C ASP A 432 12.14 -7.52 46.11
N ALA A 433 13.36 -7.93 45.76
CA ALA A 433 14.04 -7.53 44.52
C ALA A 433 13.28 -7.92 43.23
N ASN A 434 12.19 -8.69 43.36
CA ASN A 434 11.35 -9.24 42.31
C ASN A 434 10.22 -8.32 41.82
N GLU A 435 9.96 -7.18 42.45
CA GLU A 435 8.96 -6.21 41.94
C GLU A 435 9.50 -5.25 40.86
N ASN A 436 10.82 -5.19 40.68
CA ASN A 436 11.46 -4.34 39.67
C ASN A 436 11.29 -4.94 38.27
N GLY A 437 10.91 -4.11 37.29
CA GLY A 437 10.88 -4.52 35.88
C GLY A 437 12.24 -4.97 35.35
N VAL A 438 12.23 -5.65 34.20
CA VAL A 438 13.45 -6.26 33.63
C VAL A 438 14.44 -5.23 33.05
N LEU A 439 14.06 -3.96 32.89
CA LEU A 439 14.93 -2.91 32.39
C LEU A 439 15.82 -2.35 33.51
N ARG A 440 17.13 -2.32 33.27
CA ARG A 440 18.12 -1.73 34.18
C ARG A 440 17.96 -0.21 34.24
N ARG A 441 18.31 0.40 35.39
CA ARG A 441 18.43 1.86 35.52
C ARG A 441 19.37 2.42 34.45
N GLY A 442 18.99 3.55 33.85
CA GLY A 442 19.67 4.14 32.71
C GLY A 442 19.43 3.41 31.38
N GLY A 443 18.65 2.33 31.37
CA GLY A 443 18.33 1.56 30.17
C GLY A 443 17.36 2.27 29.23
N ASN A 444 17.29 1.77 28.00
CA ASN A 444 16.46 2.32 26.93
C ASN A 444 15.33 1.36 26.56
N LEU A 445 14.16 1.90 26.21
CA LEU A 445 13.00 1.17 25.74
C LEU A 445 12.54 1.73 24.39
N VAL A 446 12.26 0.84 23.44
CA VAL A 446 11.64 1.18 22.15
C VAL A 446 10.36 0.36 22.00
N VAL A 447 9.25 1.03 21.70
CA VAL A 447 7.95 0.39 21.48
C VAL A 447 7.38 0.84 20.15
N LYS A 448 7.06 -0.12 19.29
CA LYS A 448 6.26 0.09 18.08
C LYS A 448 4.78 0.18 18.45
N LEU A 449 4.10 1.18 17.90
CA LEU A 449 2.68 1.42 18.07
C LEU A 449 2.05 1.80 16.72
N LEU A 450 0.76 1.55 16.57
CA LEU A 450 -0.03 2.14 15.49
C LEU A 450 -0.54 3.53 15.92
N GLU A 451 -0.45 4.49 15.01
CA GLU A 451 -0.80 5.89 15.25
C GLU A 451 -2.28 6.03 15.63
N SER A 452 -2.55 6.52 16.84
CA SER A 452 -3.89 6.72 17.38
C SER A 452 -3.94 7.90 18.35
N GLU A 453 -5.14 8.33 18.71
CA GLU A 453 -5.38 9.42 19.65
C GLU A 453 -4.84 9.08 21.06
N TYR A 454 -4.92 7.81 21.45
CA TYR A 454 -4.49 7.28 22.76
C TYR A 454 -2.97 7.25 22.95
N ASN A 455 -2.18 7.36 21.87
CA ASN A 455 -0.72 7.32 21.96
C ASN A 455 -0.17 8.47 22.82
N LYS A 456 -0.85 9.62 22.88
CA LYS A 456 -0.44 10.76 23.71
C LYS A 456 -0.40 10.41 25.19
N GLU A 457 -1.37 9.65 25.67
CA GLU A 457 -1.45 9.21 27.07
C GLU A 457 -0.32 8.24 27.40
N PHE A 458 -0.05 7.28 26.51
CA PHE A 458 1.05 6.34 26.65
C PHE A 458 2.41 7.05 26.75
N GLY A 459 2.62 8.07 25.90
CA GLY A 459 3.82 8.91 25.97
C GLY A 459 3.91 9.72 27.26
N ASN A 460 2.80 10.29 27.73
CA ASN A 460 2.74 11.04 28.99
C ASN A 460 3.03 10.17 30.21
N PHE A 461 2.60 8.90 30.20
CA PHE A 461 2.93 7.94 31.24
C PHE A 461 4.42 7.59 31.31
N CYS A 462 5.11 7.59 30.15
CA CYS A 462 6.55 7.30 30.08
C CYS A 462 7.42 8.50 30.48
N LYS A 463 7.00 9.75 30.20
CA LYS A 463 7.77 10.97 30.49
C LYS A 463 8.35 11.08 31.91
N PRO A 464 7.61 10.80 33.00
CA PRO A 464 8.17 10.91 34.36
C PRO A 464 9.21 9.83 34.68
N ARG A 465 9.19 8.69 33.98
CA ARG A 465 9.99 7.49 34.28
C ARG A 465 11.30 7.43 33.51
N PHE A 466 11.40 8.14 32.40
CA PHE A 466 12.61 8.20 31.57
C PHE A 466 13.23 9.59 31.57
N LYS A 467 14.52 9.70 31.24
CA LYS A 467 15.20 10.99 31.07
C LYS A 467 14.68 11.71 29.83
N LYS A 468 14.42 10.98 28.74
CA LYS A 468 13.94 11.52 27.48
C LYS A 468 12.95 10.56 26.83
N VAL A 469 11.83 11.09 26.35
CA VAL A 469 10.81 10.34 25.60
C VAL A 469 10.57 11.07 24.29
N THR A 470 10.65 10.37 23.16
CA THR A 470 10.54 10.97 21.83
C THR A 470 9.77 10.04 20.89
N TRP A 471 8.81 10.60 20.17
CA TRP A 471 8.14 9.89 19.09
C TRP A 471 8.98 10.00 17.82
N SER A 472 9.17 8.87 17.12
CA SER A 472 9.92 8.81 15.88
C SER A 472 9.15 8.01 14.84
N ARG A 473 9.11 8.52 13.61
CA ARG A 473 8.66 7.79 12.43
C ARG A 473 9.84 7.69 11.45
N PRO A 474 10.54 6.55 11.40
CA PRO A 474 11.68 6.37 10.50
C PRO A 474 11.27 6.56 9.04
N LYS A 475 12.23 6.96 8.19
CA LYS A 475 11.99 7.26 6.77
C LYS A 475 11.70 6.00 5.95
N ALA A 476 12.16 4.85 6.43
CA ALA A 476 11.88 3.56 5.81
C ALA A 476 10.46 3.02 6.11
N THR A 477 9.69 3.70 6.96
CA THR A 477 8.28 3.34 7.22
C THR A 477 7.46 3.56 5.95
N ARG A 478 6.62 2.60 5.57
CA ARG A 478 5.73 2.74 4.41
C ARG A 478 4.82 3.95 4.58
N ALA A 479 4.52 4.67 3.49
CA ALA A 479 3.67 5.85 3.54
C ALA A 479 2.22 5.52 3.97
N SER A 480 1.72 4.35 3.58
CA SER A 480 0.40 3.83 3.95
C SER A 480 0.34 3.27 5.37
N SER A 481 1.48 2.88 5.95
CA SER A 481 1.51 2.33 7.32
C SER A 481 1.24 3.43 8.35
N ARG A 482 0.58 3.10 9.44
CA ARG A 482 0.38 4.01 10.59
C ARG A 482 1.38 3.76 11.71
N GLU A 483 2.46 3.04 11.43
CA GLU A 483 3.48 2.74 12.43
C GLU A 483 4.21 3.99 12.94
N ILE A 484 4.34 4.06 14.26
CA ILE A 484 5.12 5.06 14.98
C ILE A 484 5.89 4.39 16.13
N TYR A 485 7.09 4.88 16.42
CA TYR A 485 7.96 4.31 17.44
C TYR A 485 8.10 5.28 18.61
N LEU A 486 7.80 4.81 19.83
CA LEU A 486 8.11 5.54 21.06
C LEU A 486 9.52 5.17 21.52
N ILE A 487 10.39 6.17 21.61
CA ILE A 487 11.77 6.02 22.06
C ILE A 487 11.91 6.61 23.47
N CYS A 488 12.13 5.74 24.45
CA CYS A 488 12.31 6.07 25.85
C CYS A 488 13.77 5.84 26.25
N GLN A 489 14.51 6.91 26.57
CA GLN A 489 15.93 6.84 26.89
C GLN A 489 16.20 7.12 28.36
N GLY A 490 17.01 6.26 28.97
CA GLY A 490 17.49 6.41 30.34
C GLY A 490 16.39 6.27 31.40
N LEU A 491 16.02 5.04 31.75
CA LEU A 491 15.14 4.77 32.89
C LEU A 491 15.72 5.43 34.16
N ARG A 492 14.88 6.13 34.93
CA ARG A 492 15.29 6.88 36.12
C ARG A 492 15.54 5.98 37.33
#